data_AF-A0A7H0GXG0-F1
#
_entry.id   AF-A0A7H0GXG0-F1
#
_cell.length_a   1.000
_cell.length_b   1.000
_cell.length_c   1.000
_cell.angle_alpha   90.00
_cell.angle_beta   90.00
_cell.angle_gamma   90.00
#
_symmetry.space_group_name_H-M   'P 1'
#
loop_
_entity.id
_entity.type
_entity.pdbx_description
1 polymer ?
#
loop_
_entity_poly.entity_id
_entity_poly.type
_entity_poly.pdbx_seq_one_letter_code
_entity_poly.pdbx_strand_id
1 'polypeptide(L)'
;MKINKFTVAALAGILSLSSCEKDLLEKVNPNQPSTQDFWKTQDDAVKAVTSAYGTLQLPGTYSRWYWFATDLRSDEGYSASPWTDLANFTRFLQLDYNFEPSEVMWTDHYRACTAATRSLPTCPPSQR
;
A
#
# COMPACT_ATOMS: atom_id res chain seq x y z
N MET A 1 50.35 -39.14 -6.06
CA MET A 1 50.71 -37.72 -5.82
C MET A 1 50.37 -37.38 -4.38
N LYS A 2 51.37 -37.14 -3.50
CA LYS A 2 51.14 -36.87 -2.07
C LYS A 2 50.80 -35.39 -1.88
N ILE A 3 49.56 -35.10 -1.49
CA ILE A 3 49.10 -33.73 -1.24
C ILE A 3 49.69 -33.26 0.09
N ASN A 4 50.43 -32.15 0.07
CA ASN A 4 51.11 -31.62 1.25
C ASN A 4 50.10 -30.89 2.16
N LYS A 5 49.97 -31.32 3.42
CA LYS A 5 48.94 -30.80 4.35
C LYS A 5 49.10 -29.30 4.62
N PHE A 6 50.33 -28.80 4.54
CA PHE A 6 50.63 -27.37 4.69
C PHE A 6 50.09 -26.52 3.55
N THR A 7 50.14 -26.98 2.30
CA THR A 7 49.58 -26.24 1.17
C THR A 7 48.05 -26.24 1.19
N VAL A 8 47.42 -27.32 1.67
CA VAL A 8 45.95 -27.36 1.85
C VAL A 8 45.50 -26.40 2.95
N ALA A 9 46.23 -26.34 4.07
CA ALA A 9 45.93 -25.40 5.15
C ALA A 9 46.12 -23.93 4.73
N ALA A 10 47.17 -23.64 3.96
CA ALA A 10 47.41 -22.30 3.42
C ALA A 10 46.32 -21.86 2.42
N LEU A 11 45.88 -22.75 1.53
CA LEU A 11 44.79 -22.45 0.60
C LEU A 11 43.47 -22.20 1.34
N ALA A 12 43.16 -23.02 2.34
CA ALA A 12 41.95 -22.86 3.16
C ALA A 12 41.95 -21.55 3.96
N GLY A 13 43.12 -21.09 4.43
CA GLY A 13 43.27 -19.81 5.13
C GLY A 13 43.12 -18.58 4.21
N ILE A 14 43.45 -18.69 2.93
CA ILE A 14 43.23 -17.61 1.95
C ILE A 14 41.74 -17.52 1.57
N LEU A 15 41.06 -18.66 1.45
CA LEU A 15 39.63 -18.76 1.14
C LEU A 15 38.72 -18.29 2.31
N SER A 16 39.21 -18.29 3.55
CA SER A 16 38.44 -17.79 4.70
C SER A 16 38.50 -16.27 4.86
N LEU A 17 39.44 -15.59 4.21
CA LEU A 17 39.55 -14.12 4.21
C LEU A 17 38.62 -13.44 3.19
N SER A 18 38.00 -14.18 2.27
CA SER A 18 36.99 -13.65 1.32
C SER A 18 35.55 -13.72 1.84
N SER A 19 35.36 -13.88 3.15
CA SER A 19 34.04 -13.99 3.77
C SER A 19 33.37 -12.62 3.95
N CYS A 20 32.33 -12.38 3.15
CA CYS A 20 31.26 -11.40 3.26
C CYS A 20 31.62 -9.91 3.42
N GLU A 21 31.29 -9.15 2.37
CA GLU A 21 31.06 -7.71 2.45
C GLU A 21 29.84 -7.47 3.37
N LYS A 22 30.06 -6.81 4.52
CA LYS A 22 29.04 -6.63 5.58
C LYS A 22 27.78 -5.91 5.07
N ASP A 23 27.93 -5.06 4.06
CA ASP A 23 26.87 -4.18 3.57
C ASP A 23 26.19 -4.74 2.31
N LEU A 24 26.50 -5.98 1.89
CA LEU A 24 25.90 -6.59 0.70
C LEU A 24 24.36 -6.75 0.84
N LEU A 25 23.89 -7.01 2.06
CA LEU A 25 22.47 -7.15 2.38
C LEU A 25 21.78 -5.82 2.74
N GLU A 26 22.54 -4.79 3.10
CA GLU A 26 22.01 -3.47 3.50
C GLU A 26 21.95 -2.51 2.31
N LYS A 27 21.35 -2.95 1.20
CA LYS A 27 21.15 -2.09 0.03
C LYS A 27 19.81 -1.38 0.11
N VAL A 28 19.86 -0.06 0.28
CA VAL A 28 18.68 0.80 0.08
C VAL A 28 18.31 0.78 -1.39
N ASN A 29 17.05 0.45 -1.71
CA ASN A 29 16.56 0.45 -3.08
C ASN A 29 16.55 1.90 -3.63
N PRO A 30 17.40 2.25 -4.61
CA PRO A 30 17.46 3.63 -5.11
C PRO A 30 16.22 4.02 -5.93
N ASN A 31 15.40 3.05 -6.35
CA ASN A 31 14.20 3.29 -7.16
C ASN A 31 12.93 3.48 -6.32
N GLN A 32 13.03 3.31 -4.99
CA GLN A 32 11.87 3.41 -4.12
C GLN A 32 12.17 4.41 -3.00
N PRO A 33 11.37 5.49 -2.86
CA PRO A 33 11.53 6.40 -1.74
C PRO A 33 11.32 5.63 -0.43
N SER A 34 12.31 5.73 0.46
CA SER A 34 12.24 5.11 1.78
C SER A 34 11.42 6.00 2.73
N THR A 35 10.83 5.40 3.77
CA THR A 35 10.19 6.17 4.85
C THR A 35 11.19 7.04 5.62
N GLN A 36 12.49 6.75 5.53
CA GLN A 36 13.57 7.51 6.15
C GLN A 36 13.92 8.77 5.36
N ASP A 37 13.58 8.83 4.08
CA ASP A 37 13.84 9.97 3.19
C ASP A 37 12.65 10.91 3.02
N PHE A 38 11.45 10.41 3.31
CA PHE A 38 10.20 11.15 3.20
C PHE A 38 9.92 11.98 4.48
N TRP A 39 9.12 13.05 4.37
CA TRP A 39 8.75 14.00 5.46
C TRP A 39 9.80 15.02 5.89
N LYS A 40 10.85 15.26 5.08
CA LYS A 40 11.91 16.23 5.45
C LYS A 40 11.59 17.64 4.96
N THR A 41 10.87 17.78 3.86
CA THR A 41 10.62 19.06 3.19
C THR A 41 9.14 19.42 3.16
N GLN A 42 8.84 20.69 2.91
CA GLN A 42 7.46 21.15 2.67
C GLN A 42 6.84 20.45 1.44
N ASP A 43 7.63 20.17 0.41
CA ASP A 43 7.18 19.47 -0.79
C ASP A 43 6.74 18.03 -0.48
N ASP A 44 7.41 17.36 0.46
CA ASP A 44 6.99 16.02 0.93
C ASP A 44 5.63 16.06 1.62
N ALA A 45 5.36 17.11 2.41
CA ALA A 45 4.05 17.30 3.02
C ALA A 45 2.95 17.52 1.97
N VAL A 46 3.21 18.33 0.93
CA VAL A 46 2.27 18.53 -0.19
C VAL A 46 2.01 17.22 -0.93
N LYS A 47 3.05 16.44 -1.24
CA LYS A 47 2.93 15.12 -1.87
C LYS A 47 2.11 14.15 -1.02
N ALA A 48 2.31 14.16 0.29
CA ALA A 48 1.59 13.27 1.18
C ALA A 48 0.11 13.61 1.28
N VAL A 49 -0.23 14.90 1.40
CA VAL A 49 -1.63 15.36 1.36
C VAL A 49 -2.27 15.05 0.01
N THR A 50 -1.54 15.27 -1.09
CA THR A 50 -2.00 14.91 -2.45
C THR A 50 -2.29 13.42 -2.57
N SER A 51 -1.43 12.56 -2.02
CA SER A 51 -1.63 11.12 -1.96
C SER A 51 -2.87 10.74 -1.13
N ALA A 52 -3.10 11.42 0.00
CA ALA A 52 -4.31 11.23 0.80
C ALA A 52 -5.58 11.55 -0.01
N TYR A 53 -5.60 12.64 -0.78
CA TYR A 53 -6.70 12.93 -1.71
C TYR A 53 -6.83 11.88 -2.83
N GLY A 54 -5.73 11.31 -3.32
CA GLY A 54 -5.75 10.25 -4.32
C GLY A 54 -6.55 9.01 -3.88
N THR A 55 -6.55 8.69 -2.58
CA THR A 55 -7.35 7.56 -2.05
C THR A 55 -8.86 7.76 -2.19
N LEU A 56 -9.33 9.00 -2.29
CA LEU A 56 -10.75 9.34 -2.48
C LEU A 56 -11.24 9.06 -3.92
N GLN A 57 -10.31 8.77 -4.83
CA GLN A 57 -10.61 8.41 -6.22
C GLN A 57 -10.61 6.89 -6.45
N LEU A 58 -10.39 6.10 -5.39
CA LEU A 58 -10.47 4.64 -5.48
C LEU A 58 -11.91 4.18 -5.78
N PRO A 59 -12.10 3.00 -6.41
CA PRO A 59 -13.43 2.49 -6.74
C PRO A 59 -14.35 2.35 -5.53
N GLY A 60 -13.81 1.98 -4.36
CA GLY A 60 -14.58 1.85 -3.13
C GLY A 60 -14.99 3.18 -2.48
N THR A 61 -14.41 4.31 -2.89
CA THR A 61 -14.76 5.64 -2.36
C THR A 61 -15.62 6.40 -3.37
N TYR A 62 -15.32 7.66 -3.68
CA TYR A 62 -16.21 8.54 -4.45
C TYR A 62 -16.15 8.31 -5.97
N SER A 63 -15.36 7.35 -6.43
CA SER A 63 -15.25 7.06 -7.86
C SER A 63 -16.41 6.21 -8.39
N ARG A 64 -16.94 5.28 -7.57
CA ARG A 64 -17.93 4.31 -8.06
C ARG A 64 -18.85 3.73 -6.99
N TRP A 65 -18.34 2.83 -6.15
CA TRP A 65 -19.19 1.91 -5.37
C TRP A 65 -19.99 2.61 -4.27
N TYR A 66 -19.46 3.71 -3.75
CA TYR A 66 -20.17 4.54 -2.79
C TYR A 66 -21.56 4.97 -3.31
N TRP A 67 -21.61 5.48 -4.55
CA TRP A 67 -22.87 5.92 -5.18
C TRP A 67 -23.85 4.76 -5.41
N PHE A 68 -23.35 3.58 -5.79
CA PHE A 68 -24.19 2.39 -5.91
C PHE A 68 -24.81 1.97 -4.57
N ALA A 69 -24.10 2.20 -3.46
CA ALA A 69 -24.57 1.84 -2.12
C ALA A 69 -25.50 2.88 -1.49
N THR A 70 -25.44 4.14 -1.93
CA THR A 70 -26.28 5.24 -1.41
C THR A 70 -27.50 5.50 -2.28
N ASP A 71 -27.32 5.59 -3.59
CA ASP A 71 -28.35 6.09 -4.50
C ASP A 71 -29.28 4.97 -4.95
N LEU A 72 -28.73 3.80 -5.32
CA LEU A 72 -29.54 2.68 -5.81
C LEU A 72 -30.27 1.93 -4.69
N ARG A 73 -29.99 2.28 -3.44
CA ARG A 73 -30.70 1.79 -2.25
C ARG A 73 -31.78 2.76 -1.78
N SER A 74 -31.82 3.98 -2.31
CA SER A 74 -32.95 4.87 -2.14
C SER A 74 -34.07 4.48 -3.12
N ASP A 75 -35.22 5.13 -3.00
CA ASP A 75 -36.35 5.00 -3.92
C ASP A 75 -36.23 5.91 -5.16
N GLU A 76 -35.08 6.57 -5.36
CA GLU A 76 -34.85 7.52 -6.45
C GLU A 76 -34.41 6.86 -7.75
N GLY A 77 -33.89 5.62 -7.71
CA GLY A 77 -33.33 4.95 -8.87
C GLY A 77 -33.21 3.44 -8.75
N TYR A 78 -32.85 2.77 -9.85
CA TYR A 78 -32.61 1.33 -9.86
C TYR A 78 -31.48 0.95 -10.84
N SER A 79 -30.81 -0.17 -10.56
CA SER A 79 -29.79 -0.72 -11.46
C SER A 79 -30.43 -1.54 -12.59
N ALA A 80 -30.11 -1.21 -13.84
CA ALA A 80 -30.46 -2.00 -15.02
C ALA A 80 -29.38 -3.04 -15.39
N SER A 81 -28.36 -3.23 -14.55
CA SER A 81 -27.29 -4.19 -14.78
C SER A 81 -27.84 -5.63 -14.78
N PRO A 82 -27.38 -6.52 -15.67
CA PRO A 82 -27.72 -7.93 -15.62
C PRO A 82 -27.05 -8.69 -14.47
N TRP A 83 -26.20 -8.04 -13.67
CA TRP A 83 -25.51 -8.66 -12.55
C TRP A 83 -26.45 -8.87 -11.36
N THR A 84 -26.83 -10.13 -11.13
CA THR A 84 -27.79 -10.55 -10.11
C THR A 84 -27.39 -10.16 -8.69
N ASP A 85 -26.12 -10.34 -8.32
CA ASP A 85 -25.66 -10.05 -6.96
C ASP A 85 -25.68 -8.55 -6.67
N LEU A 86 -25.36 -7.74 -7.68
CA LEU A 86 -25.48 -6.28 -7.56
C LEU A 86 -26.95 -5.87 -7.39
N ALA A 87 -27.87 -6.48 -8.14
CA ALA A 87 -29.30 -6.22 -7.97
C ALA A 87 -29.76 -6.55 -6.53
N ASN A 88 -29.31 -7.68 -5.98
CA ASN A 88 -29.58 -8.06 -4.59
C ASN A 88 -29.00 -7.04 -3.60
N PHE A 89 -27.74 -6.64 -3.80
CA PHE A 89 -27.05 -5.64 -2.98
C PHE A 89 -27.76 -4.28 -2.92
N THR A 90 -28.34 -3.84 -4.05
CA THR A 90 -29.13 -2.58 -4.12
C THR A 90 -30.52 -2.71 -3.47
N ARG A 91 -31.02 -3.93 -3.28
CA ARG A 91 -32.35 -4.23 -2.71
C ARG A 91 -32.29 -4.70 -1.26
N PHE A 92 -31.19 -4.40 -0.56
CA PHE A 92 -30.94 -4.83 0.83
C PHE A 92 -30.91 -6.35 1.04
N LEU A 93 -30.61 -7.12 -0.01
CA LEU A 93 -30.45 -8.58 0.06
C LEU A 93 -28.95 -8.93 0.07
N GLN A 94 -28.39 -9.16 1.26
CA GLN A 94 -26.99 -9.57 1.41
C GLN A 94 -26.89 -11.11 1.49
N LEU A 95 -26.70 -11.75 0.34
CA LEU A 95 -26.54 -13.21 0.25
C LEU A 95 -25.07 -13.65 0.41
N ASP A 96 -24.13 -12.79 0.00
CA ASP A 96 -22.69 -13.00 0.12
C ASP A 96 -22.08 -11.91 1.02
N TYR A 97 -21.43 -12.31 2.10
CA TYR A 97 -20.76 -11.38 3.03
C TYR A 97 -19.39 -10.91 2.51
N ASN A 98 -18.83 -11.58 1.51
CA ASN A 98 -17.56 -11.24 0.86
C ASN A 98 -17.78 -10.57 -0.52
N PHE A 99 -18.96 -9.99 -0.74
CA PHE A 99 -19.29 -9.34 -2.00
C PHE A 99 -18.34 -8.16 -2.28
N GLU A 100 -17.69 -8.18 -3.46
CA GLU A 100 -16.62 -7.22 -3.81
C GLU A 100 -16.99 -5.76 -3.54
N PRO A 101 -18.16 -5.23 -3.97
CA PRO A 101 -18.53 -3.85 -3.69
C PRO A 101 -18.55 -3.50 -2.19
N SER A 102 -18.99 -4.42 -1.32
CA SER A 102 -18.98 -4.22 0.13
C SER A 102 -17.55 -4.20 0.67
N GLU A 103 -16.72 -5.16 0.26
CA GLU A 103 -15.35 -5.32 0.74
C GLU A 103 -14.46 -4.15 0.32
N VAL A 104 -14.51 -3.75 -0.96
CA VAL A 104 -13.65 -2.68 -1.47
C VAL A 104 -14.08 -1.32 -0.94
N MET A 105 -15.38 -1.07 -0.74
CA MET A 105 -15.84 0.15 -0.08
C MET A 105 -15.21 0.26 1.31
N TRP A 106 -15.35 -0.77 2.13
CA TRP A 106 -14.75 -0.79 3.46
C TRP A 106 -13.24 -0.56 3.38
N THR A 107 -12.55 -1.38 2.60
CA THR A 107 -11.08 -1.38 2.52
C THR A 107 -10.54 -0.03 2.03
N ASP A 108 -11.13 0.56 0.99
CA ASP A 108 -10.66 1.82 0.42
C ASP A 108 -10.96 3.02 1.33
N HIS A 109 -12.08 3.02 2.05
CA HIS A 109 -12.33 4.05 3.07
C HIS A 109 -11.32 3.97 4.22
N TYR A 110 -11.00 2.76 4.70
CA TYR A 110 -9.96 2.60 5.72
C TYR A 110 -8.56 2.97 5.21
N ARG A 111 -8.25 2.71 3.93
CA ARG A 111 -7.02 3.21 3.29
C ARG A 111 -6.97 4.74 3.30
N ALA A 112 -8.08 5.40 2.97
CA ALA A 112 -8.19 6.87 3.02
C ALA A 112 -7.98 7.42 4.44
N CYS A 113 -8.65 6.84 5.44
CA CYS A 113 -8.46 7.19 6.85
C CYS A 113 -7.00 7.02 7.28
N THR A 114 -6.36 5.92 6.90
CA THR A 114 -4.98 5.64 7.28
C THR A 114 -3.98 6.55 6.55
N ALA A 115 -4.26 6.95 5.31
CA ALA A 115 -3.46 7.93 4.58
C ALA A 115 -3.57 9.32 5.23
N ALA A 116 -4.77 9.74 5.60
CA ALA A 116 -5.00 11.01 6.31
C ALA A 116 -4.30 11.04 7.67
N THR A 117 -4.47 10.02 8.51
CA THR A 117 -3.82 9.93 9.83
C THR A 117 -2.30 9.95 9.72
N ARG A 118 -1.72 9.31 8.69
CA ARG A 118 -0.27 9.34 8.47
C ARG A 118 0.27 10.72 8.06
N SER A 119 -0.57 11.60 7.55
CA SER A 119 -0.17 12.94 7.12
C SER A 119 -0.23 14.02 8.20
N LEU A 120 -0.98 13.79 9.28
CA LEU A 120 -1.19 14.77 10.35
C LEU A 120 0.00 14.96 11.31
N PRO A 121 0.63 13.90 11.87
CA PRO A 121 1.68 14.06 12.88
C PRO A 121 3.07 14.35 12.29
N THR A 122 3.26 14.19 10.98
CA THR A 122 4.56 14.31 10.29
C THR A 122 4.76 15.65 9.58
N CYS A 123 3.75 16.53 9.59
CA CYS A 123 3.90 17.86 9.00
C CYS A 123 4.63 18.78 9.99
N PRO A 124 5.82 19.32 9.66
CA PRO A 124 6.45 20.32 10.50
C PRO A 124 5.51 21.54 10.65
N PRO A 125 5.46 22.19 11.83
CA PRO A 125 4.59 23.32 12.06
C PRO A 125 4.85 24.39 11.00
N SER A 126 3.78 24.92 10.40
CA SER A 126 3.90 25.98 9.39
C SER A 126 4.66 27.15 10.02
N GLN A 127 5.81 27.50 9.45
CA GLN A 127 6.54 28.72 9.81
C GLN A 127 5.65 29.90 9.40
N ARG A 128 4.82 30.37 10.33
CA ARG A 128 4.08 31.62 10.24
C ARG A 128 4.61 32.58 11.28
#